data_AF-A0A7Z0NNL5-F1
#
_entry.id   AF-A0A7Z0NNL5-F1
#
_cell.length_a   1.000
_cell.length_b   1.000
_cell.length_c   1.000
_cell.angle_alpha   90.00
_cell.angle_beta   90.00
_cell.angle_gamma   90.00
#
_symmetry.space_group_name_H-M   'P 1'
#
loop_
_entity.id
_entity.type
_entity.pdbx_description
1 polymer ?
#
loop_
_entity_poly.entity_id
_entity_poly.type
_entity_poly.pdbx_seq_one_letter_code
_entity_poly.pdbx_strand_id
1 'polypeptide(L)'
;MGYDWLPEALAALVGVEPHEAAQVLAARRRLPLAAVSGGVRFIAIMGRTQAGRPLVVAVRKVGEFNQQIIGAREMTPAELKRFEAWEVVR
;
A
#
# COMPACT_ATOMS: atom_id res chain seq x y z
N MET A 1 11.41 11.92 1.01
CA MET A 1 10.19 11.88 1.85
C MET A 1 10.12 10.51 2.47
N GLY A 2 10.16 10.42 3.80
CA GLY A 2 10.07 9.17 4.53
C GLY A 2 8.62 8.72 4.70
N TYR A 3 8.44 7.42 4.90
CA TYR A 3 7.17 6.84 5.33
C TYR A 3 7.32 6.44 6.79
N ASP A 4 6.45 6.97 7.65
CA ASP A 4 6.36 6.53 9.03
C ASP A 4 5.15 5.63 9.21
N TRP A 5 5.25 4.63 10.08
CA TRP A 5 4.10 3.82 10.44
C TRP A 5 3.22 4.55 11.45
N LEU A 6 1.90 4.43 11.28
CA LEU A 6 0.99 4.60 12.41
C LEU A 6 1.21 3.40 13.37
N PRO A 7 1.55 3.62 14.66
CA PRO A 7 1.91 2.54 15.58
C PRO A 7 0.85 1.43 15.67
N GLU A 8 -0.43 1.80 15.70
CA GLU A 8 -1.54 0.86 15.78
C GLU A 8 -1.68 0.04 14.49
N ALA A 9 -1.39 0.64 13.33
CA ALA A 9 -1.41 -0.06 12.05
C ALA A 9 -0.26 -1.07 11.93
N LEU A 10 0.91 -0.71 12.45
CA LEU A 10 2.07 -1.60 12.51
C LEU A 10 1.79 -2.80 13.40
N ALA A 11 1.21 -2.57 14.58
CA ALA A 11 0.84 -3.62 15.53
C ALA A 11 -0.28 -4.54 15.01
N ALA A 12 -1.15 -4.03 14.13
CA ALA A 12 -2.28 -4.76 13.56
C ALA A 12 -1.95 -5.52 12.25
N LEU A 13 -0.70 -5.54 11.80
CA LEU A 13 -0.32 -6.29 10.60
C LEU A 13 -0.54 -7.79 10.79
N VAL A 14 -1.15 -8.40 9.78
CA VAL A 14 -1.39 -9.85 9.73
C VAL A 14 -0.91 -10.38 8.39
N GLY A 15 0.04 -11.32 8.42
CA GLY A 15 0.56 -12.00 7.23
C GLY A 15 1.41 -11.14 6.29
N VAL A 16 1.70 -9.88 6.64
CA VAL A 16 2.56 -8.96 5.88
C VAL A 16 3.62 -8.39 6.81
N GLU A 17 4.87 -8.42 6.37
CA GLU A 17 5.95 -7.78 7.12
C GLU A 17 6.13 -6.30 6.75
N PRO A 18 6.57 -5.44 7.70
CA PRO A 18 6.75 -4.01 7.43
C PRO A 18 7.72 -3.73 6.26
N HIS A 19 8.74 -4.58 6.11
CA HIS A 19 9.72 -4.45 5.04
C HIS A 19 9.12 -4.74 3.66
N GLU A 20 8.10 -5.61 3.57
CA GLU A 20 7.39 -5.91 2.32
C GLU A 20 6.54 -4.71 1.85
N ALA A 21 5.91 -4.01 2.80
CA ALA A 21 5.23 -2.76 2.49
C ALA A 21 6.22 -1.70 1.97
N ALA A 22 7.41 -1.61 2.56
CA ALA A 22 8.46 -0.73 2.07
C ALA A 22 8.91 -1.08 0.64
N GLN A 23 9.02 -2.37 0.30
CA GLN A 23 9.32 -2.81 -1.06
C GLN A 23 8.25 -2.35 -2.07
N VAL A 24 6.97 -2.46 -1.72
CA VAL A 24 5.86 -2.00 -2.57
C VAL A 24 5.88 -0.49 -2.78
N LEU A 25 6.17 0.27 -1.72
CA LEU A 25 6.30 1.74 -1.80
C LEU A 25 7.53 2.17 -2.63
N ALA A 26 8.61 1.39 -2.59
CA ALA A 26 9.81 1.61 -3.38
C ALA A 26 9.68 1.10 -4.83
N ALA A 27 8.71 0.22 -5.12
CA ALA A 27 8.59 -0.43 -6.42
C ALA A 27 8.37 0.59 -7.56
N ARG A 28 9.07 0.37 -8.67
CA ARG A 28 8.91 1.17 -9.90
C ARG A 28 7.51 1.01 -10.51
N ARG A 29 6.98 -0.22 -10.46
CA ARG A 29 5.64 -0.56 -10.94
C ARG A 29 4.70 -0.65 -9.75
N ARG A 30 4.01 0.46 -9.48
CA ARG A 30 2.98 0.57 -8.45
C ARG A 30 1.80 1.40 -8.95
N LEU A 31 0.61 1.02 -8.54
CA LEU A 31 -0.64 1.69 -8.90
C LEU A 31 -1.20 2.43 -7.68
N PRO A 32 -1.08 3.77 -7.63
CA PRO A 32 -1.73 4.57 -6.60
C PRO A 32 -3.21 4.79 -6.94
N LEU A 33 -4.09 4.56 -5.97
CA LEU A 33 -5.53 4.77 -6.07
C LEU A 33 -6.02 5.60 -4.88
N ALA A 34 -6.79 6.65 -5.15
CA ALA A 34 -7.48 7.38 -4.09
C ALA A 34 -8.57 6.50 -3.47
N ALA A 35 -8.64 6.47 -2.14
CA ALA A 35 -9.57 5.66 -1.38
C ALA A 35 -10.10 6.40 -0.14
N VAL A 36 -11.27 5.99 0.34
CA VAL A 36 -11.89 6.51 1.56
C VAL A 36 -12.43 5.34 2.37
N SER A 37 -12.14 5.29 3.67
CA SER A 37 -12.70 4.30 4.60
C SER A 37 -12.89 4.93 5.97
N GLY A 38 -14.03 4.69 6.63
CA GLY A 38 -14.33 5.26 7.95
C GLY A 38 -14.18 6.78 8.03
N GLY A 39 -14.44 7.50 6.93
CA GLY A 39 -14.25 8.96 6.82
C GLY A 39 -12.79 9.41 6.59
N VAL A 40 -11.82 8.50 6.62
CA VAL A 40 -10.41 8.79 6.37
C VAL A 40 -10.11 8.67 4.88
N ARG A 41 -9.55 9.73 4.29
CA ARG A 41 -9.03 9.73 2.92
C ARG A 41 -7.58 9.27 2.91
N PHE A 42 -7.25 8.35 2.01
CA PHE A 42 -5.89 7.82 1.86
C PHE A 42 -5.62 7.40 0.41
N ILE A 43 -4.37 7.06 0.12
CA ILE A 43 -3.94 6.48 -1.14
C ILE A 43 -3.65 5.01 -0.90
N ALA A 44 -4.38 4.13 -1.57
CA ALA A 44 -4.08 2.72 -1.66
C ALA A 44 -3.05 2.51 -2.77
N ILE A 45 -1.86 2.04 -2.41
CA ILE A 45 -0.76 1.78 -3.34
C ILE A 45 -0.69 0.27 -3.53
N MET A 46 -1.05 -0.17 -4.72
CA MET A 46 -0.97 -1.57 -5.13
C MET A 46 0.37 -1.84 -5.80
N GLY A 47 1.04 -2.93 -5.43
CA GLY A 47 2.29 -3.35 -6.04
C GLY A 47 2.70 -4.76 -5.66
N ARG A 48 3.86 -5.18 -6.15
CA ARG A 48 4.46 -6.47 -5.80
C ARG A 48 5.70 -6.26 -4.92
N THR A 49 5.88 -7.17 -3.97
CA THR A 49 7.15 -7.31 -3.25
C THR A 49 8.24 -7.82 -4.21
N GLN A 50 9.49 -7.84 -3.76
CA GLN A 50 10.59 -8.43 -4.55
C GLN A 50 10.37 -9.92 -4.82
N ALA A 51 9.69 -10.63 -3.91
CA ALA A 51 9.29 -12.02 -4.08
C ALA A 51 8.03 -12.20 -4.97
N GLY A 52 7.45 -11.11 -5.49
CA GLY A 52 6.28 -11.15 -6.36
C GLY A 52 4.92 -11.17 -5.66
N ARG A 53 4.89 -11.13 -4.32
CA ARG A 53 3.63 -11.13 -3.54
C ARG A 53 2.85 -9.83 -3.81
N PRO A 54 1.57 -9.89 -4.19
CA PRO A 54 0.76 -8.71 -4.46
C PRO A 54 0.18 -8.12 -3.17
N LEU A 55 0.61 -6.92 -2.82
CA LEU A 55 0.15 -6.21 -1.62
C LEU A 55 -0.49 -4.87 -1.96
N VAL A 56 -1.40 -4.44 -1.09
CA VAL A 56 -1.89 -3.06 -1.05
C VAL A 56 -1.42 -2.38 0.24
N VAL A 57 -0.81 -1.20 0.09
CA VAL A 57 -0.32 -0.38 1.20
C VAL A 57 -1.14 0.90 1.24
N ALA A 58 -1.78 1.17 2.37
CA ALA A 58 -2.58 2.37 2.59
C ALA A 58 -1.71 3.47 3.21
N VAL A 59 -1.65 4.63 2.55
CA VAL A 59 -0.88 5.79 3.01
C VAL A 59 -1.77 7.01 3.09
N ARG A 60 -1.72 7.75 4.20
CA ARG A 60 -2.31 9.09 4.31
C ARG A 60 -1.22 10.16 4.35
N LYS A 61 -1.55 11.36 3.89
CA LYS A 61 -0.72 12.55 4.14
C LYS A 61 -0.93 13.03 5.57
N VAL A 62 0.16 13.41 6.24
CA VAL A 62 0.15 14.07 7.54
C VAL A 62 0.90 15.38 7.37
N GLY A 63 0.16 16.49 7.28
CA GLY A 63 0.73 17.78 6.89
C GLY A 63 1.22 17.81 5.43
N GLU A 64 2.13 18.73 5.14
CA GLU A 64 2.55 19.03 3.77
C GLU A 64 3.64 18.08 3.25
N PHE A 65 4.51 17.58 4.12
CA PHE A 65 5.70 16.82 3.73
C PHE A 65 5.79 15.39 4.27
N ASN A 66 4.90 14.99 5.20
CA ASN A 66 4.98 13.67 5.83
C ASN A 66 3.88 12.73 5.30
N GLN A 67 4.25 11.46 5.17
CA GLN A 67 3.36 10.39 4.75
C GLN A 67 3.37 9.31 5.82
N GLN A 68 2.18 8.85 6.20
CA GLN A 68 2.02 7.83 7.21
C GLN A 68 1.36 6.59 6.62
N ILE A 69 1.99 5.44 6.81
CA ILE A 69 1.43 4.14 6.49
C ILE A 69 0.39 3.81 7.56
N ILE A 70 -0.85 3.61 7.12
CA ILE A 70 -1.99 3.30 7.99
C ILE A 70 -2.49 1.87 7.84
N GLY A 71 -1.80 1.06 7.04
CA GLY A 71 -2.03 -0.38 6.93
C GLY A 71 -1.37 -0.98 5.69
N ALA A 72 -1.13 -2.28 5.75
CA ALA A 72 -0.75 -3.08 4.59
C ALA A 72 -1.41 -4.45 4.69
N ARG A 73 -1.80 -5.02 3.55
CA ARG A 73 -2.34 -6.38 3.47
C ARG A 73 -2.12 -6.96 2.08
N GLU A 74 -2.32 -8.26 1.95
CA GLU A 74 -2.47 -8.88 0.63
C GLU A 74 -3.66 -8.30 -0.12
N MET A 75 -3.53 -8.21 -1.44
CA MET A 75 -4.66 -7.85 -2.29
C MET A 75 -5.75 -8.91 -2.22
N THR A 76 -7.00 -8.46 -2.23
CA THR A 76 -8.14 -9.35 -2.49
C THR A 76 -8.11 -9.83 -3.94
N PRO A 77 -8.80 -10.95 -4.29
CA PRO A 77 -8.85 -11.42 -5.67
C PRO A 77 -9.34 -10.38 -6.69
N ALA A 78 -10.28 -9.52 -6.29
CA ALA A 78 -10.80 -8.45 -7.14
C ALA A 78 -9.77 -7.33 -7.38
N GLU A 79 -9.03 -6.95 -6.33
CA GLU A 79 -7.94 -5.97 -6.44
C GLU A 79 -6.79 -6.51 -7.26
N LEU A 80 -6.42 -7.79 -7.06
CA LEU A 80 -5.38 -8.45 -7.83
C LEU A 80 -5.72 -8.46 -9.32
N LYS A 81 -6.94 -8.88 -9.68
CA LYS A 81 -7.40 -8.85 -11.08
C LYS A 81 -7.31 -7.46 -11.70
N ARG A 82 -7.70 -6.43 -10.95
CA ARG A 82 -7.59 -5.03 -11.39
C ARG A 82 -6.14 -4.61 -11.57
N PHE A 83 -5.28 -4.98 -10.62
CA PHE A 83 -3.86 -4.66 -10.66
C PHE A 83 -3.16 -5.35 -11.83
N GLU A 84 -3.44 -6.63 -12.07
CA GLU A 84 -2.88 -7.39 -13.20
C GLU A 84 -3.31 -6.83 -14.55
N ALA A 85 -4.58 -6.45 -14.71
CA ALA A 85 -5.05 -5.77 -15.92
C ALA A 85 -4.29 -4.45 -16.16
N TRP A 86 -3.96 -3.73 -15.10
CA TRP A 86 -3.13 -2.53 -15.18
C TRP A 86 -1.66 -2.83 -15.49
N GLU A 87 -1.09 -3.92 -14.95
CA GLU A 87 0.28 -4.36 -15.24
C GLU A 87 0.47 -4.76 -16.72
N VAL A 88 -0.57 -5.11 -17.46
CA VAL A 88 -0.40 -5.45 -18.88
C VAL A 88 -0.29 -4.21 -19.77
N VAL A 89 -0.89 -3.08 -19.36
CA VAL A 89 -0.99 -1.87 -20.19
C VAL A 89 0.11 -0.84 -19.95
N ARG A 90 1.02 -1.08 -18.99
CA ARG A 90 1.96 -0.05 -18.49
C ARG A 90 3.31 -0.60 -18.09
#